data_AF-A0A6P8Z0M4-F1
#
_entry.id   AF-A0A6P8Z0M4-F1
#
_cell.length_a   1.000
_cell.length_b   1.000
_cell.length_c   1.000
_cell.angle_alpha   90.00
_cell.angle_beta   90.00
_cell.angle_gamma   90.00
#
_symmetry.space_group_name_H-M   'P 1'
#
loop_
_entity.id
_entity.type
_entity.pdbx_description
1 polymer ?
#
loop_
_entity_poly.entity_id
_entity_poly.type
_entity_poly.pdbx_seq_one_letter_code
_entity_poly.pdbx_strand_id
1 'polypeptide(L)'
;MTPSAFDKLLEKVGPFLDKSSWRKAIEPGERLAITLRYLASGDSQTSLSSLFRVSSQAISKIVLETTAAIWHVLKDEVLPEMSENTWIKTAAEFEIWWNIPH
;
A
#
# COMPACT_ATOMS: atom_id res chain seq x y z
N MET A 1 0.48 -6.70 10.75
CA MET A 1 -0.71 -5.82 10.93
C MET A 1 -1.79 -6.61 11.66
N THR A 2 -2.52 -6.01 12.58
CA THR A 2 -3.63 -6.69 13.26
C THR A 2 -4.86 -6.78 12.33
N PRO A 3 -5.76 -7.77 12.50
CA PRO A 3 -6.98 -7.87 11.69
C PRO A 3 -7.83 -6.60 11.74
N SER A 4 -8.03 -6.02 12.92
CA SER A 4 -8.80 -4.77 13.05
C SER A 4 -8.18 -3.59 12.29
N ALA A 5 -6.83 -3.50 12.23
CA ALA A 5 -6.17 -2.47 11.43
C ALA A 5 -6.34 -2.71 9.92
N PHE A 6 -6.33 -3.98 9.49
CA PHE A 6 -6.66 -4.36 8.12
C PHE A 6 -8.07 -3.91 7.75
N ASP A 7 -9.06 -4.27 8.59
CA ASP A 7 -10.47 -4.00 8.33
C ASP A 7 -10.76 -2.50 8.26
N LYS A 8 -10.17 -1.71 9.18
CA LYS A 8 -10.27 -0.24 9.15
C LYS A 8 -9.68 0.36 7.87
N LEU A 9 -8.53 -0.14 7.41
CA LEU A 9 -7.95 0.34 6.17
C LEU A 9 -8.84 -0.06 4.98
N LEU A 10 -9.31 -1.31 4.96
CA LEU A 10 -10.19 -1.84 3.92
C LEU A 10 -11.50 -1.05 3.83
N GLU A 11 -12.09 -0.66 4.95
CA GLU A 11 -13.30 0.17 4.97
C GLU A 11 -13.09 1.50 4.22
N LYS A 12 -11.92 2.13 4.37
CA LYS A 12 -11.61 3.39 3.70
C LYS A 12 -11.22 3.22 2.23
N VAL A 13 -10.39 2.22 1.90
CA VAL A 13 -9.87 2.05 0.53
C VAL A 13 -10.79 1.20 -0.35
N GLY A 14 -11.61 0.33 0.24
CA GLY A 14 -12.47 -0.63 -0.44
C GLY A 14 -13.35 -0.02 -1.55
N PRO A 15 -14.02 1.13 -1.32
CA PRO A 15 -14.81 1.81 -2.35
C PRO A 15 -14.03 2.18 -3.62
N PHE A 16 -12.71 2.34 -3.53
CA PHE A 16 -11.84 2.67 -4.68
C PHE A 16 -11.28 1.43 -5.38
N LEU A 17 -11.42 0.23 -4.78
CA LEU A 17 -10.87 -1.02 -5.28
C LEU A 17 -11.93 -1.95 -5.89
N ASP A 18 -13.20 -1.62 -5.70
CA ASP A 18 -14.30 -2.40 -6.26
C ASP A 18 -14.25 -2.36 -7.80
N LYS A 19 -14.44 -3.53 -8.41
CA LYS A 19 -14.35 -3.71 -9.85
C LYS A 19 -15.46 -4.58 -10.37
N SER A 20 -16.26 -4.00 -11.26
CA SER A 20 -17.19 -4.76 -12.09
C SER A 20 -16.46 -5.39 -13.28
N SER A 21 -16.68 -6.68 -13.48
CA SER A 21 -16.11 -7.47 -14.57
C SER A 21 -17.06 -8.61 -14.91
N TRP A 22 -17.10 -9.00 -16.19
CA TRP A 22 -17.83 -10.17 -16.67
C TRP A 22 -17.31 -11.48 -16.06
N ARG A 23 -16.03 -11.51 -15.68
CA ARG A 23 -15.41 -12.58 -14.88
C ARG A 23 -15.39 -12.16 -13.42
N LYS A 24 -15.44 -13.13 -12.50
CA LYS A 24 -15.29 -12.90 -11.05
C LYS A 24 -14.06 -12.01 -10.80
N ALA A 25 -14.31 -10.80 -10.31
CA ALA A 25 -13.26 -9.87 -9.94
C ALA A 25 -12.55 -10.34 -8.67
N ILE A 26 -11.30 -9.93 -8.52
CA ILE A 26 -10.55 -10.11 -7.27
C ILE A 26 -11.12 -9.09 -6.28
N GLU A 27 -11.60 -9.58 -5.14
CA GLU A 27 -12.30 -8.78 -4.13
C GLU A 27 -11.39 -7.67 -3.55
N PRO A 28 -11.94 -6.50 -3.14
CA PRO A 28 -11.16 -5.40 -2.55
C PRO A 28 -10.20 -5.84 -1.43
N GLY A 29 -10.63 -6.74 -0.55
CA GLY A 29 -9.79 -7.28 0.52
C GLY A 29 -8.58 -8.06 0.01
N GLU A 30 -8.76 -8.90 -1.00
CA GLU A 30 -7.66 -9.66 -1.59
C GLU A 30 -6.67 -8.73 -2.33
N ARG A 31 -7.20 -7.73 -3.04
CA ARG A 31 -6.39 -6.68 -3.69
C ARG A 31 -5.55 -5.91 -2.67
N LEU A 32 -6.13 -5.56 -1.52
CA LEU A 32 -5.43 -4.91 -0.42
C LEU A 32 -4.35 -5.81 0.18
N ALA A 33 -4.65 -7.08 0.43
CA ALA A 33 -3.71 -8.05 0.98
C ALA A 33 -2.49 -8.27 0.07
N ILE A 34 -2.69 -8.38 -1.24
CA ILE A 34 -1.62 -8.47 -2.24
C ILE A 34 -0.69 -7.26 -2.15
N THR A 35 -1.26 -6.05 -2.14
CA THR A 35 -0.47 -4.81 -2.11
C THR A 35 0.28 -4.63 -0.80
N LEU A 36 -0.34 -4.94 0.34
CA LEU A 36 0.35 -4.86 1.62
C LEU A 36 1.48 -5.88 1.73
N ARG A 37 1.30 -7.09 1.18
CA ARG A 37 2.39 -8.07 1.10
C ARG A 37 3.55 -7.51 0.27
N TYR A 38 3.26 -6.93 -0.91
CA TYR A 38 4.28 -6.31 -1.77
C TYR A 38 5.04 -5.20 -1.05
N LEU A 39 4.33 -4.27 -0.40
CA LEU A 39 4.95 -3.14 0.32
C LEU A 39 5.81 -3.59 1.52
N ALA A 40 5.43 -4.70 2.18
CA ALA A 40 6.14 -5.20 3.35
C ALA A 40 7.41 -6.02 2.99
N SER A 41 7.42 -6.74 1.86
CA SER A 41 8.54 -7.61 1.49
C SER A 41 9.43 -7.06 0.38
N GLY A 42 8.92 -6.19 -0.50
CA GLY A 42 9.60 -5.81 -1.73
C GLY A 42 9.71 -6.95 -2.75
N ASP A 43 8.89 -7.99 -2.64
CA ASP A 43 8.91 -9.15 -3.53
C ASP A 43 8.65 -8.80 -5.00
N SER A 44 9.20 -9.60 -5.90
CA SER A 44 8.86 -9.52 -7.32
C SER A 44 7.41 -9.91 -7.59
N GLN A 45 6.82 -9.38 -8.68
CA GLN A 45 5.46 -9.74 -9.09
C GLN A 45 5.35 -11.23 -9.48
N THR A 46 6.44 -11.87 -9.90
CA THR A 46 6.47 -13.32 -10.17
C THR A 46 6.35 -14.14 -8.88
N SER A 47 7.03 -13.73 -7.81
CA SER A 47 6.91 -14.36 -6.49
C SER A 47 5.48 -14.23 -5.96
N LEU A 48 4.90 -13.04 -6.04
CA LEU A 48 3.51 -12.78 -5.62
C LEU A 48 2.49 -13.51 -6.49
N SER A 49 2.74 -13.61 -7.79
CA SER A 49 1.90 -14.36 -8.73
C SER A 49 1.76 -15.83 -8.31
N SER A 50 2.89 -16.44 -7.90
CA SER A 50 2.90 -17.81 -7.40
C SER A 50 2.16 -17.95 -6.06
N LEU A 51 2.32 -16.98 -5.16
CA LEU A 51 1.70 -17.00 -3.82
C LEU A 51 0.17 -16.83 -3.87
N PHE A 52 -0.30 -15.85 -4.64
CA PHE A 52 -1.72 -15.49 -4.72
C PHE A 52 -2.45 -16.16 -5.89
N ARG A 53 -1.74 -16.88 -6.77
CA ARG A 53 -2.29 -17.52 -7.97
C ARG A 53 -2.98 -16.53 -8.91
N VAL A 54 -2.42 -15.33 -9.01
CA VAL A 54 -2.89 -14.23 -9.86
C VAL A 54 -1.77 -13.89 -10.83
N SER A 55 -2.06 -13.65 -12.11
CA SER A 55 -1.00 -13.39 -13.09
C SER A 55 -0.14 -12.18 -12.69
N SER A 56 1.17 -12.23 -12.97
CA SER A 56 2.09 -11.12 -12.64
C SER A 56 1.62 -9.78 -13.19
N GLN A 57 1.01 -9.77 -14.37
CA GLN A 57 0.40 -8.56 -14.97
C GLN A 57 -0.75 -8.01 -14.11
N ALA A 58 -1.64 -8.88 -13.63
CA ALA A 58 -2.73 -8.47 -12.75
C ALA A 58 -2.20 -8.02 -11.38
N ILE A 59 -1.18 -8.68 -10.83
CA ILE A 59 -0.48 -8.22 -9.62
C ILE A 59 0.07 -6.80 -9.81
N SER A 60 0.81 -6.53 -10.88
CA SER A 60 1.32 -5.16 -11.17
C SER A 60 0.20 -4.13 -11.18
N LYS A 61 -0.91 -4.45 -11.84
CA LYS A 61 -2.08 -3.56 -11.93
C LYS A 61 -2.75 -3.35 -10.57
N ILE A 62 -2.93 -4.42 -9.78
CA ILE A 62 -3.47 -4.38 -8.42
C ILE A 62 -2.60 -3.50 -7.54
N VAL A 63 -1.29 -3.73 -7.52
CA VAL A 63 -0.35 -2.96 -6.71
C VAL A 63 -0.45 -1.47 -7.04
N LEU A 64 -0.41 -1.12 -8.33
CA LEU A 64 -0.52 0.27 -8.78
C LEU A 64 -1.83 0.93 -8.33
N GLU A 65 -2.97 0.32 -8.64
CA GLU A 65 -4.29 0.86 -8.32
C GLU A 65 -4.53 0.95 -6.82
N THR A 66 -4.15 -0.08 -6.07
CA THR A 66 -4.33 -0.11 -4.62
C THR A 66 -3.42 0.88 -3.90
N THR A 67 -2.17 1.06 -4.36
CA THR A 67 -1.27 2.05 -3.76
C THR A 67 -1.77 3.47 -4.01
N ALA A 68 -2.32 3.74 -5.20
CA ALA A 68 -2.96 5.02 -5.49
C ALA A 68 -4.20 5.27 -4.60
N ALA A 69 -5.02 4.25 -4.36
CA ALA A 69 -6.16 4.36 -3.45
C ALA A 69 -5.72 4.60 -2.00
N ILE A 70 -4.70 3.87 -1.52
CA ILE A 70 -4.12 4.09 -0.19
C ILE A 70 -3.61 5.52 -0.05
N TRP A 71 -2.87 6.02 -1.04
CA TRP A 71 -2.39 7.41 -1.05
C TRP A 71 -3.54 8.40 -1.00
N HIS A 72 -4.55 8.24 -1.86
CA HIS A 72 -5.70 9.13 -1.94
C HIS A 72 -6.43 9.26 -0.59
N VAL A 73 -6.60 8.13 0.11
CA VAL A 73 -7.34 8.05 1.37
C VAL A 73 -6.52 8.51 2.58
N LEU A 74 -5.23 8.19 2.62
CA LEU A 74 -4.43 8.39 3.84
C LEU A 74 -3.57 9.64 3.83
N LYS A 75 -3.22 10.21 2.66
CA LYS A 75 -2.21 11.28 2.57
C LYS A 75 -2.47 12.45 3.53
N ASP A 76 -3.73 12.87 3.67
CA ASP A 76 -4.09 14.03 4.48
C ASP A 76 -4.21 13.68 5.98
N GLU A 77 -4.35 12.39 6.31
CA GLU A 77 -4.40 11.90 7.70
C GLU A 77 -3.01 11.60 8.28
N VAL A 78 -2.07 11.18 7.42
CA VAL A 78 -0.77 10.66 7.85
C VAL A 78 0.39 11.60 7.53
N LEU A 79 0.25 12.48 6.54
CA LEU A 79 1.30 13.44 6.19
C LEU A 79 0.97 14.81 6.80
N PRO A 80 1.96 15.48 7.41
CA PRO A 80 1.81 16.88 7.80
C PRO A 80 1.74 17.78 6.56
N GLU A 81 1.40 19.04 6.76
CA GLU A 81 1.49 20.05 5.71
C GLU A 81 2.92 20.08 5.14
N MET A 82 3.04 19.68 3.88
CA MET A 82 4.34 19.49 3.23
C MET A 82 5.00 20.85 2.97
N SER A 83 5.84 21.29 3.90
CA SER A 83 6.74 22.44 3.75
C SER A 83 8.19 22.00 3.80
N GLU A 84 9.08 22.80 3.19
CA GLU A 84 10.53 22.55 3.20
C GLU A 84 11.07 22.37 4.63
N ASN A 85 10.66 23.24 5.55
CA ASN A 85 11.04 23.14 6.97
C ASN A 85 10.59 21.83 7.62
N THR A 86 9.40 21.32 7.27
CA THR A 86 8.89 20.06 7.82
C THR A 86 9.70 18.88 7.31
N TRP A 87 10.09 18.89 6.04
CA TRP A 87 10.97 17.88 5.46
C TRP A 87 12.37 17.89 6.06
N ILE A 88 12.98 19.08 6.21
CA ILE A 88 14.30 19.24 6.84
C ILE A 88 14.27 18.70 8.28
N LYS A 89 13.25 19.06 9.06
CA LYS A 89 13.09 18.59 10.43
C LYS A 89 12.92 17.07 10.49
N THR A 90 12.05 16.51 9.66
CA THR A 90 11.80 15.05 9.59
C THR A 90 13.07 14.29 9.21
N ALA A 91 13.87 14.81 8.27
CA ALA A 91 15.14 14.21 7.87
C ALA A 91 16.16 14.21 9.01
N ALA A 92 16.31 15.34 9.71
CA ALA A 92 17.20 15.44 10.87
C ALA A 92 16.78 14.51 12.02
N GLU A 93 15.48 14.41 12.31
CA GLU A 93 14.96 13.48 13.32
C GLU A 93 15.22 12.03 12.92
N PHE A 94 15.01 11.69 11.64
CA PHE A 94 15.31 10.36 11.11
C PHE A 94 16.81 10.03 11.21
N GLU A 95 17.70 10.96 10.88
CA GLU A 95 19.16 10.80 11.00
C GLU A 95 19.60 10.60 12.46
N ILE A 96 18.98 11.29 13.42
CA ILE A 96 19.26 11.10 14.85
C ILE A 96 18.79 9.71 15.32
N TRP A 97 17.59 9.29 14.91
CA TRP A 97 17.02 8.01 15.35
C TRP A 97 17.69 6.82 14.67
N TRP A 98 18.01 6.97 13.40
CA TRP A 98 18.64 5.94 12.61
C TRP A 98 20.14 6.19 12.60
N ASN A 99 20.85 5.50 13.50
CA ASN A 99 22.32 5.50 13.59
C ASN A 99 22.98 4.86 12.35
N ILE A 100 22.70 5.39 11.14
CA ILE A 100 23.42 5.06 9.92
C ILE A 100 24.86 5.52 10.16
N PRO A 101 25.85 4.63 10.08
CA PRO A 101 27.23 5.04 10.30
C PRO A 101 27.61 6.09 9.25
N HIS A 102 28.06 7.25 9.73
CA HIS A 102 28.77 8.25 8.94
C HIS A 102 30.13 7.71 8.47
#